data_AF-A0AAX4Y317-F1
#
_entry.id   AF-A0AAX4Y317-F1
#
_cell.length_a   1.000
_cell.length_b   1.000
_cell.length_c   1.000
_cell.angle_alpha   90.00
_cell.angle_beta   90.00
_cell.angle_gamma   90.00
#
_symmetry.space_group_name_H-M   'P 1'
#
loop_
_entity.id
_entity.type
_entity.pdbx_description
1 polymer ?
#
loop_
_entity_poly.entity_id
_entity_poly.type
_entity_poly.pdbx_seq_one_letter_code
_entity_poly.pdbx_strand_id
1 'polypeptide(L)'
;KIALETYVQISYFERIINRANLRFMKMTNGQYELKRSTESDDQRSKTGLELNVIDHYNGTERDVRTLSGGESFKASLSLALGLSDEIHCAAGGIKI
;
A
#
# COMPACT_ATOMS: atom_id res chain seq x y z
N LYS A 1 -5.52 14.58 17.45
CA LYS A 1 -4.10 14.98 17.45
C LYS A 1 -3.29 13.74 17.11
N ILE A 2 -2.69 13.66 15.92
CA ILE A 2 -1.90 12.49 15.48
C ILE A 2 -0.53 12.59 16.13
N ALA A 3 -0.02 11.50 16.70
CA ALA A 3 1.33 11.47 17.27
C ALA A 3 2.37 11.59 16.14
N LEU A 4 3.49 12.27 16.39
CA LEU A 4 4.56 12.45 15.40
C LEU A 4 5.01 11.11 14.82
N GLU A 5 5.11 10.08 15.66
CA GLU A 5 5.44 8.72 15.25
C GLU A 5 4.45 8.13 14.23
N THR A 6 3.14 8.26 14.49
CA THR A 6 2.08 7.80 13.58
C THR A 6 2.12 8.57 12.26
N TYR A 7 2.38 9.88 12.29
CA TYR A 7 2.53 10.67 11.07
C TYR A 7 3.69 10.18 10.20
N VAL A 8 4.84 9.91 10.83
CA VAL A 8 6.02 9.38 10.15
C VAL A 8 5.73 7.98 9.58
N GLN A 9 5.09 7.09 10.35
CA GLN A 9 4.70 5.75 9.89
C GLN A 9 3.76 5.80 8.68
N ILE A 10 2.76 6.68 8.69
CA ILE A 10 1.85 6.89 7.56
C ILE A 10 2.62 7.34 6.32
N SER A 11 3.55 8.30 6.47
CA SER A 11 4.36 8.78 5.34
C SER A 11 5.25 7.68 4.74
N TYR A 12 5.89 6.85 5.56
CA TYR A 12 6.65 5.70 5.08
C TYR A 12 5.73 4.69 4.37
N PHE A 13 4.55 4.44 4.91
CA PHE A 13 3.59 3.52 4.32
C PHE A 13 3.10 3.98 2.94
N GLU A 14 2.79 5.27 2.77
CA GLU A 14 2.43 5.82 1.46
C GLU A 14 3.54 5.69 0.43
N ARG A 15 4.81 5.84 0.84
CA ARG A 15 5.97 5.59 -0.05
C ARG A 15 6.07 4.13 -0.48
N ILE A 16 5.84 3.20 0.45
CA ILE A 16 5.82 1.76 0.17
C ILE A 16 4.72 1.43 -0.83
N ILE A 17 3.50 1.95 -0.62
CA ILE A 17 2.35 1.77 -1.52
C ILE A 17 2.68 2.27 -2.93
N ASN A 18 3.26 3.48 -3.05
CA ASN A 18 3.64 4.05 -4.34
C ASN A 18 4.63 3.15 -5.10
N ARG A 19 5.64 2.60 -4.42
CA ARG A 19 6.61 1.67 -5.03
C ARG A 19 5.97 0.32 -5.38
N ALA A 20 5.07 -0.18 -4.54
CA ALA A 20 4.34 -1.41 -4.78
C ALA A 20 3.47 -1.29 -6.04
N ASN A 21 2.78 -0.16 -6.21
CA ASN A 21 1.90 0.10 -7.35
C ASN A 21 2.61 0.05 -8.70
N LEU A 22 3.89 0.40 -8.78
CA LEU A 22 4.69 0.27 -10.02
C LEU A 22 4.67 -1.16 -10.58
N ARG A 23 4.65 -2.16 -9.68
CA ARG A 23 4.61 -3.59 -10.05
C ARG A 23 3.19 -4.12 -10.04
N PHE A 24 2.39 -3.74 -9.06
CA PHE A 24 1.01 -4.22 -8.93
C PHE A 24 0.16 -3.85 -10.15
N MET A 25 0.28 -2.61 -10.64
CA MET A 25 -0.34 -2.18 -11.91
C MET A 25 0.08 -3.05 -13.08
N LYS A 26 1.38 -3.35 -13.19
CA LYS A 26 1.90 -4.17 -14.28
C LYS A 26 1.40 -5.62 -14.21
N MET A 27 1.28 -6.19 -13.01
CA MET A 27 0.81 -7.56 -12.77
C MET A 27 -0.71 -7.72 -12.92
N THR A 28 -1.46 -6.61 -12.85
CA THR A 28 -2.91 -6.54 -12.96
C THR A 28 -3.35 -5.87 -14.26
N ASN A 29 -2.43 -5.62 -15.19
CA ASN A 29 -2.71 -4.93 -16.46
C ASN A 29 -3.38 -3.55 -16.28
N GLY A 30 -3.05 -2.84 -15.21
CA GLY A 30 -3.61 -1.52 -14.89
C GLY A 30 -4.97 -1.56 -14.20
N GLN A 31 -5.50 -2.75 -13.90
CA GLN A 31 -6.83 -2.89 -13.30
C GLN A 31 -6.88 -2.42 -11.85
N TYR A 32 -5.82 -2.67 -11.07
CA TYR A 32 -5.84 -2.43 -9.62
C TYR A 32 -4.72 -1.52 -9.15
N GLU A 33 -5.09 -0.59 -8.27
CA GLU A 33 -4.17 0.30 -7.54
C GLU A 33 -4.35 0.12 -6.04
N LEU A 34 -3.25 -0.06 -5.30
CA LEU A 34 -3.29 -0.02 -3.85
C LEU A 34 -3.38 1.44 -3.38
N LYS A 35 -4.26 1.71 -2.44
CA LYS A 35 -4.43 3.03 -1.83
C LYS A 35 -4.53 2.88 -0.32
N ARG A 36 -3.98 3.83 0.42
CA ARG A 36 -4.16 3.87 1.88
C ARG A 36 -5.60 4.22 2.20
N SER A 37 -6.26 3.43 3.03
CA SER A 37 -7.61 3.74 3.50
C SER A 37 -7.57 4.98 4.41
N THR A 38 -8.51 5.88 4.17
CA THR A 38 -8.76 7.07 5.01
C THR A 38 -10.06 6.98 5.78
N GLU A 39 -10.87 5.95 5.53
CA GLU A 39 -12.17 5.78 6.16
C GLU A 39 -12.00 5.20 7.56
N SER A 40 -12.57 5.91 8.54
CA SER A 40 -12.44 5.63 9.98
C SER A 40 -13.65 4.82 10.49
N ASP A 41 -14.06 3.77 9.78
CA ASP A 41 -15.32 3.08 10.11
C ASP A 41 -15.19 2.09 11.29
N ASP A 42 -13.96 1.70 11.66
CA ASP A 42 -13.73 0.83 12.82
C ASP A 42 -12.77 1.50 13.82
N GLN A 43 -13.02 1.34 15.13
CA GLN A 43 -12.17 1.90 16.19
C GLN A 43 -10.73 1.35 16.19
N ARG A 44 -10.42 0.41 15.29
CA ARG A 44 -9.10 -0.15 14.95
C ARG A 44 -8.30 0.63 13.89
N SER A 45 -8.93 1.52 13.14
CA SER A 45 -8.31 2.39 12.11
C SER A 45 -7.34 3.44 12.66
N LYS A 46 -7.10 3.45 13.99
CA LYS A 46 -6.25 4.43 14.69
C LYS A 46 -4.78 4.46 14.24
N THR A 47 -4.31 3.46 13.51
CA THR A 47 -2.93 3.40 13.01
C THR A 47 -2.75 4.09 11.65
N GLY A 48 -3.81 4.24 10.86
CA GLY A 48 -3.71 4.80 9.50
C GLY A 48 -2.97 3.91 8.50
N LEU A 49 -2.82 2.61 8.79
CA LEU A 49 -2.08 1.65 7.96
C LEU A 49 -3.00 0.67 7.21
N GLU A 50 -4.27 1.02 7.07
CA GLU A 50 -5.23 0.22 6.32
C GLU A 50 -5.12 0.45 4.80
N LEU A 51 -5.52 -0.55 4.02
CA LEU A 51 -5.29 -0.64 2.59
C LEU A 51 -6.60 -0.92 1.87
N ASN A 52 -6.91 -0.06 0.89
CA ASN A 52 -7.95 -0.23 -0.09
C ASN A 52 -7.32 -0.50 -1.46
N VAL A 53 -8.16 -0.98 -2.38
CA VAL A 53 -7.84 -1.15 -3.78
C VAL A 53 -8.79 -0.30 -4.62
N ILE A 54 -8.24 0.49 -5.53
CA ILE A 54 -9.01 1.14 -6.59
C ILE A 54 -9.08 0.16 -7.75
N ASP A 55 -10.29 -0.16 -8.17
CA ASP A 55 -10.58 -0.90 -9.40
C ASP A 55 -10.82 0.10 -10.53
N HIS A 56 -9.85 0.22 -11.44
CA HIS A 56 -9.91 1.11 -12.60
C HIS A 56 -10.89 0.65 -13.68
N TYR A 57 -11.36 -0.60 -13.63
CA TYR A 57 -12.36 -1.10 -14.57
C TYR A 57 -13.77 -0.57 -14.23
N ASN A 58 -14.11 -0.55 -12.94
CA ASN A 58 -15.42 -0.09 -12.45
C ASN A 58 -15.39 1.32 -11.86
N GLY A 59 -14.20 1.90 -11.66
CA GLY A 59 -14.01 3.18 -10.98
C GLY A 59 -14.36 3.15 -9.49
N THR A 60 -14.33 1.98 -8.85
CA THR A 60 -14.74 1.80 -7.46
C THR A 60 -13.54 1.62 -6.53
N GLU A 61 -13.66 2.10 -5.29
CA GLU A 61 -12.72 1.80 -4.21
C GLU A 61 -13.32 0.69 -3.35
N ARG A 62 -12.52 -0.35 -3.07
CA ARG A 62 -12.94 -1.51 -2.28
C ARG A 62 -11.89 -1.86 -1.23
N ASP A 63 -12.31 -2.51 -0.17
CA ASP A 63 -11.37 -3.09 0.80
C ASP A 63 -10.53 -4.18 0.11
N VAL A 64 -9.22 -4.19 0.37
CA VAL A 64 -8.28 -5.20 -0.13
C VAL A 64 -8.72 -6.64 0.21
N ARG A 65 -9.51 -6.84 1.27
CA ARG A 65 -10.10 -8.12 1.68
C ARG A 65 -11.09 -8.71 0.65
N THR A 66 -11.60 -7.88 -0.26
CA THR A 66 -12.53 -8.33 -1.31
C THR A 66 -11.82 -8.95 -2.53
N LEU A 67 -10.49 -8.85 -2.59
CA LEU A 67 -9.68 -9.44 -3.66
C LEU A 67 -9.71 -10.97 -3.61
N SER A 68 -9.68 -11.60 -4.79
CA SER A 68 -9.48 -13.04 -4.90
C SER A 68 -8.11 -13.47 -4.34
N GLY A 69 -7.92 -14.76 -4.08
CA GLY A 69 -6.65 -15.29 -3.56
C GLY A 69 -5.45 -14.96 -4.46
N GLY A 70 -5.62 -15.00 -5.79
CA GLY A 70 -4.56 -14.65 -6.74
C GLY A 70 -4.24 -13.15 -6.76
N GLU A 71 -5.25 -12.29 -6.64
CA GLU A 71 -5.07 -10.84 -6.58
C GLU A 71 -4.43 -10.41 -5.26
N SER A 72 -4.88 -10.98 -4.15
CA SER A 72 -4.30 -10.77 -2.82
C SER A 72 -2.84 -11.20 -2.76
N PHE A 73 -2.48 -12.29 -3.44
CA PHE A 73 -1.09 -12.73 -3.56
C PHE A 73 -0.24 -11.72 -4.33
N LYS A 74 -0.72 -11.22 -5.47
CA LYS A 74 -0.04 -10.17 -6.25
C LYS A 74 0.10 -8.87 -5.46
N ALA A 75 -0.93 -8.48 -4.70
CA ALA A 75 -0.91 -7.30 -3.85
C ALA A 75 0.16 -7.43 -2.75
N SER A 76 0.14 -8.55 -2.02
CA SER A 76 1.12 -8.82 -0.95
C SER A 76 2.55 -8.89 -1.47
N LEU A 77 2.77 -9.57 -2.60
CA LEU A 77 4.08 -9.64 -3.25
C LEU A 77 4.57 -8.25 -3.70
N SER A 78 3.70 -7.47 -4.34
CA SER A 78 4.04 -6.12 -4.79
C SER A 78 4.37 -5.21 -3.59
N LEU A 79 3.63 -5.35 -2.50
CA LEU A 79 3.86 -4.61 -1.25
C LEU A 79 5.20 -4.99 -0.61
N ALA A 80 5.53 -6.27 -0.53
CA ALA A 80 6.81 -6.75 -0.02
C ALA A 80 8.00 -6.25 -0.85
N LEU A 81 7.85 -6.21 -2.18
CA LEU A 81 8.85 -5.64 -3.08
C LEU A 81 8.96 -4.12 -2.92
N GLY A 82 7.84 -3.41 -2.78
CA GLY A 82 7.81 -1.97 -2.51
C GLY A 82 8.49 -1.61 -1.18
N LEU A 83 8.29 -2.44 -0.15
CA LEU A 83 8.96 -2.30 1.14
C LEU A 83 10.46 -2.54 1.01
N SER A 84 10.87 -3.58 0.28
CA SER A 84 12.29 -3.88 0.04
C SER A 84 13.00 -2.73 -0.69
N ASP A 85 12.35 -2.16 -1.70
CA ASP A 85 12.87 -1.00 -2.44
C ASP A 85 12.95 0.25 -1.53
N GLU A 86 11.98 0.45 -0.64
CA GLU A 86 11.98 1.57 0.29
C GLU A 86 13.07 1.43 1.36
N ILE A 87 13.26 0.23 1.91
CA ILE A 87 14.36 -0.09 2.83
C ILE A 87 15.71 0.09 2.13
N HIS A 88 15.87 -0.40 0.90
CA HIS A 88 17.11 -0.19 0.13
C HIS A 88 17.36 1.28 -0.19
N CYS A 89 16.34 2.09 -0.46
CA CYS A 89 16.52 3.53 -0.66
C CYS A 89 16.86 4.26 0.65
N ALA A 90 16.26 3.87 1.77
CA ALA A 90 16.60 4.42 3.09
C ALA A 90 18.01 3.99 3.52
N ALA A 91 18.40 2.74 3.22
CA ALA A 91 19.72 2.19 3.48
C ALA A 91 20.77 2.62 2.43
N GLY A 92 20.37 3.13 1.27
CA GLY A 92 21.25 3.54 0.17
C GLY A 92 22.03 4.84 0.41
N GLY A 93 21.83 5.48 1.57
CA GLY A 93 22.81 6.41 2.16
C GLY A 93 24.01 5.70 2.81
N ILE A 94 23.91 4.39 3.03
CA ILE A 94 24.94 3.50 3.52
C ILE A 94 25.29 2.57 2.36
N LYS A 95 26.18 3.04 1.49
CA LYS A 95 26.93 2.14 0.61
C LYS A 95 27.91 1.37 1.49
N ILE A 96 27.80 0.04 1.52
CA ILE A 96 28.87 -0.84 2.01
C ILE A 96 29.72 -1.24 0.81
#